data_AF-A0A0V0QS40-F1
#
_entry.id   AF-A0A0V0QS40-F1
#
_cell.length_a   1.000
_cell.length_b   1.000
_cell.length_c   1.000
_cell.angle_alpha   90.00
_cell.angle_beta   90.00
_cell.angle_gamma   90.00
#
_symmetry.space_group_name_H-M   'P 1'
#
loop_
_entity.id
_entity.type
_entity.pdbx_description
1 polymer ?
#
loop_
_entity_poly.entity_id
_entity_poly.type
_entity_poly.pdbx_seq_one_letter_code
_entity_poly.pdbx_strand_id
1 'polypeptide(L)'
;MKIWEDKNEQIPDNTLQKLLWIGDYFQVDKFQATIIQEVLIPRIRIENCLQFLNEANHPSISWKLANISSIVNKETNPFKFNDYQWKLAAKMEEAINNDQKDEIQQKKQKTLRIYLKLEKQSKDSKQLLPDENSDEPSKIIAIYFLLKINDHNSKSTLQVKHIIVDRSPQILMCQFHEKEFGYYENKKLEFTVFLNTDYIYSLLLNYFQRNWLQYYHSAKLGQMNLDDLEVIIKATPQNEKAQSEVIKLALEYRKYLA
;
A
#
# COMPACT_ATOMS: atom_id res chain seq x y z
N MET A 1 -21.35 -4.57 -28.22
CA MET A 1 -22.53 -4.43 -27.35
C MET A 1 -22.10 -3.51 -26.21
N LYS A 2 -22.42 -2.22 -26.28
CA LYS A 2 -22.12 -1.27 -25.20
C LYS A 2 -23.23 -1.40 -24.18
N ILE A 3 -22.95 -2.08 -23.08
CA ILE A 3 -23.97 -2.50 -22.11
C ILE A 3 -24.41 -1.32 -21.21
N TRP A 4 -23.72 -0.17 -21.28
CA TRP A 4 -23.83 0.92 -20.32
C TRP A 4 -24.16 2.29 -20.96
N GLU A 5 -24.87 2.31 -22.09
CA GLU A 5 -25.14 3.55 -22.83
C GLU A 5 -26.11 4.53 -22.14
N ASP A 6 -26.80 4.13 -21.06
CA ASP A 6 -27.56 5.06 -20.22
C ASP A 6 -26.65 5.79 -19.20
N LYS A 7 -26.01 6.84 -19.72
CA LYS A 7 -24.97 7.65 -19.08
C LYS A 7 -25.36 8.47 -17.83
N ASN A 8 -26.52 8.26 -17.21
CA ASN A 8 -26.94 9.09 -16.07
C ASN A 8 -27.39 8.33 -14.81
N GLU A 9 -27.52 6.99 -14.83
CA GLU A 9 -27.64 6.26 -13.57
C GLU A 9 -26.23 6.11 -12.96
N GLN A 10 -25.93 6.98 -12.00
CA GLN A 10 -24.78 6.79 -11.13
C GLN A 10 -24.97 5.48 -10.36
N ILE A 11 -24.47 4.37 -10.91
CA ILE A 11 -24.33 3.10 -10.19
C ILE A 11 -23.73 3.45 -8.82
N PRO A 12 -24.45 3.17 -7.71
CA PRO A 12 -23.96 3.49 -6.39
C PRO A 12 -22.65 2.77 -6.12
N ASP A 13 -21.78 3.46 -5.40
CA ASP A 13 -20.46 3.01 -4.98
C ASP A 13 -20.45 1.60 -4.36
N ASN A 14 -21.43 1.30 -3.49
CA ASN A 14 -21.64 -0.02 -2.89
C ASN A 14 -21.99 -1.11 -3.93
N THR A 15 -22.79 -0.76 -4.94
CA THR A 15 -23.14 -1.66 -6.04
C THR A 15 -21.93 -1.96 -6.91
N LEU A 16 -21.09 -0.95 -7.17
CA LEU A 16 -19.85 -1.11 -7.95
C LEU A 16 -18.85 -2.04 -7.24
N GLN A 17 -18.69 -1.88 -5.93
CA GLN A 17 -17.85 -2.76 -5.11
C GLN A 17 -18.35 -4.22 -5.15
N LYS A 18 -19.67 -4.43 -5.03
CA LYS A 18 -20.27 -5.76 -5.14
C LYS A 18 -20.08 -6.39 -6.52
N LEU A 19 -20.23 -5.62 -7.60
CA LEU A 19 -20.02 -6.12 -8.96
C LEU A 19 -18.56 -6.54 -9.19
N LEU A 20 -17.59 -5.77 -8.68
CA LEU A 20 -16.18 -6.17 -8.73
C LEU A 20 -15.90 -7.43 -7.91
N TRP A 21 -16.46 -7.53 -6.70
CA TRP A 21 -16.36 -8.74 -5.87
C TRP A 21 -16.95 -9.96 -6.55
N ILE A 22 -18.09 -9.83 -7.21
CA ILE A 22 -18.70 -10.90 -8.01
C ILE A 22 -17.76 -11.30 -9.14
N GLY A 23 -17.21 -10.33 -9.87
CA GLY A 23 -16.24 -10.60 -10.94
C GLY A 23 -15.00 -11.36 -10.45
N ASP A 24 -14.51 -11.04 -9.25
CA ASP A 24 -13.33 -11.67 -8.64
C ASP A 24 -13.65 -13.08 -8.13
N TYR A 25 -14.78 -13.22 -7.42
CA TYR A 25 -15.25 -14.49 -6.89
C TYR A 25 -15.47 -15.53 -8.00
N PHE A 26 -16.04 -15.10 -9.13
CA PHE A 26 -16.27 -15.97 -10.29
C PHE A 26 -15.08 -16.01 -11.27
N GLN A 27 -13.99 -15.31 -10.99
CA GLN A 27 -12.79 -15.23 -11.84
C GLN A 27 -13.11 -14.85 -13.30
N VAL A 28 -14.05 -13.90 -13.49
CA VAL A 28 -14.49 -13.46 -14.82
C VAL A 28 -13.71 -12.22 -15.24
N ASP A 29 -12.47 -12.43 -15.69
CA ASP A 29 -11.54 -11.35 -16.06
C ASP A 29 -12.13 -10.35 -17.05
N LYS A 30 -12.88 -10.83 -18.05
CA LYS A 30 -13.51 -9.97 -19.07
C LYS A 30 -14.57 -9.04 -18.46
N PHE A 31 -15.33 -9.53 -17.50
CA PHE A 31 -16.36 -8.74 -16.81
C PHE A 31 -15.72 -7.69 -15.89
N GLN A 32 -14.71 -8.09 -15.11
CA GLN A 32 -13.93 -7.15 -14.31
C GLN A 32 -13.29 -6.07 -15.20
N ALA A 33 -12.67 -6.46 -16.31
CA ALA A 33 -12.06 -5.53 -17.26
C ALA A 33 -13.08 -4.54 -17.82
N THR A 34 -14.29 -4.99 -18.19
CA THR A 34 -15.36 -4.10 -18.68
C THR A 34 -15.81 -3.12 -17.60
N ILE A 35 -16.02 -3.56 -16.35
CA ILE A 35 -16.38 -2.65 -15.25
C ILE A 35 -15.27 -1.64 -14.99
N ILE A 36 -14.01 -2.10 -14.98
CA ILE A 36 -12.85 -1.23 -14.76
C ILE A 36 -12.75 -0.17 -15.85
N GLN A 37 -12.79 -0.58 -17.12
CA GLN A 37 -12.61 0.30 -18.26
C GLN A 37 -13.79 1.27 -18.47
N GLU A 38 -15.01 0.76 -18.39
CA GLU A 38 -16.20 1.51 -18.80
C GLU A 38 -16.85 2.28 -17.64
N VAL A 39 -16.63 1.86 -16.38
CA VAL A 39 -17.29 2.45 -15.21
C VAL A 39 -16.29 3.08 -14.24
N LEU A 40 -15.25 2.37 -13.82
CA LEU A 40 -14.32 2.87 -12.79
C LEU A 40 -13.35 3.93 -13.32
N ILE A 41 -12.58 3.63 -14.36
CA ILE A 41 -11.57 4.55 -14.93
C ILE A 41 -12.17 5.94 -15.21
N PRO A 42 -13.38 6.07 -15.78
CA PRO A 42 -14.01 7.38 -15.98
C PRO A 42 -14.49 8.09 -14.70
N ARG A 43 -14.71 7.36 -13.60
CA ARG A 43 -15.30 7.86 -12.34
C ARG A 43 -14.28 8.07 -11.21
N ILE A 44 -13.07 7.52 -11.32
CA ILE A 44 -12.03 7.69 -10.30
C ILE A 44 -11.65 9.16 -10.20
N ARG A 45 -11.96 9.75 -9.04
CA ARG A 45 -11.36 10.98 -8.55
C ARG A 45 -10.71 10.64 -7.22
N ILE A 46 -9.53 11.20 -6.94
CA ILE A 46 -8.82 11.03 -5.65
C ILE A 46 -9.76 11.31 -4.46
N GLU A 47 -10.66 12.27 -4.62
CA GLU A 47 -11.67 12.70 -3.64
C GLU A 47 -12.75 11.64 -3.38
N ASN A 48 -13.14 10.84 -4.38
CA ASN A 48 -14.18 9.81 -4.24
C ASN A 48 -13.64 8.56 -3.51
N CYS A 49 -12.36 8.22 -3.70
CA CYS A 49 -11.72 7.13 -2.95
C CYS A 49 -11.74 7.39 -1.43
N LEU A 50 -11.77 8.66 -1.02
CA LEU A 50 -11.90 9.06 0.39
C LEU A 50 -13.33 8.95 0.93
N GLN A 51 -14.36 9.08 0.08
CA GLN A 51 -15.76 9.06 0.49
C GLN A 51 -16.24 7.64 0.82
N PHE A 52 -15.68 6.63 0.16
CA PHE A 52 -15.80 5.21 0.53
C PHE A 52 -15.25 4.88 1.93
N LEU A 53 -14.49 5.78 2.56
CA LEU A 53 -13.77 5.52 3.81
C LEU A 53 -14.56 5.84 5.07
N ASN A 54 -15.63 6.62 5.02
CA ASN A 54 -16.29 7.06 6.26
C ASN A 54 -17.35 6.08 6.80
N GLU A 55 -17.77 5.09 6.01
CA GLU A 55 -18.93 4.25 6.35
C GLU A 55 -18.59 2.83 6.84
N ALA A 56 -17.33 2.41 6.78
CA ALA A 56 -16.91 1.09 7.26
C ALA A 56 -16.39 1.17 8.70
N ASN A 57 -16.90 0.31 9.58
CA ASN A 57 -16.28 0.01 10.88
C ASN A 57 -14.85 -0.49 10.65
N HIS A 58 -13.86 0.42 10.68
CA HIS A 58 -12.47 0.07 10.44
C HIS A 58 -11.95 -0.79 11.59
N PRO A 59 -11.43 -2.00 11.32
CA PRO A 59 -10.72 -2.74 12.36
C PRO A 59 -9.53 -1.89 12.83
N SER A 60 -9.49 -1.64 14.13
CA SER A 60 -8.44 -0.86 14.77
C SER A 60 -7.62 -1.74 15.69
N ILE A 61 -6.31 -1.50 15.72
CA ILE A 61 -5.37 -2.19 16.60
C ILE A 61 -4.69 -1.15 17.45
N SER A 62 -4.87 -1.25 18.76
CA SER A 62 -4.12 -0.47 19.73
C SER A 62 -2.91 -1.26 20.21
N TRP A 63 -1.74 -0.63 20.12
CA TRP A 63 -0.48 -1.17 20.60
C TRP A 63 0.22 -0.17 21.51
N LYS A 64 0.39 -0.56 22.78
CA LYS A 64 1.05 0.27 23.80
C LYS A 64 2.52 -0.12 23.92
N LEU A 65 3.39 0.85 23.67
CA LEU A 65 4.83 0.78 23.83
C LEU A 65 5.27 1.66 25.01
N ALA A 66 5.99 1.08 25.96
CA ALA A 66 6.63 1.81 27.04
C ALA A 66 8.15 1.85 26.83
N ASN A 67 8.80 2.88 27.38
CA ASN A 67 10.25 3.04 27.40
C ASN A 67 10.88 3.01 26.00
N ILE A 68 10.50 3.97 25.15
CA ILE A 68 10.94 4.07 23.73
C ILE A 68 12.44 3.94 23.53
N SER A 69 13.22 4.60 24.39
CA SER A 69 14.69 4.58 24.37
C SER A 69 15.29 3.18 24.55
N SER A 70 14.52 2.23 25.09
CA SER A 70 14.92 0.84 25.31
C SER A 70 14.40 -0.14 24.24
N ILE A 71 13.59 0.33 23.30
CA ILE A 71 13.09 -0.52 22.21
C ILE A 71 14.26 -0.79 21.26
N VAL A 72 14.61 -2.06 21.09
CA VAL A 72 15.57 -2.51 20.06
C VAL A 72 14.81 -3.09 18.88
N ASN A 73 14.00 -4.11 19.16
CA ASN A 73 13.02 -4.67 18.25
C ASN A 73 11.86 -5.22 19.09
N LYS A 74 10.63 -4.76 18.83
CA LYS A 74 9.41 -5.29 19.46
C LYS A 74 8.37 -5.53 18.39
N GLU A 75 7.62 -6.60 18.53
CA GLU A 75 6.55 -6.95 17.60
C GLU A 75 5.28 -7.33 18.38
N THR A 76 4.12 -7.11 17.77
CA THR A 76 2.85 -7.62 18.30
C THR A 76 2.68 -9.10 17.97
N ASN A 77 1.75 -9.76 18.66
CA ASN A 77 1.21 -11.01 18.16
C ASN A 77 0.58 -10.79 16.77
N PRO A 78 0.64 -11.80 15.88
CA PRO A 78 -0.01 -11.69 14.59
C PRO A 78 -1.52 -11.55 14.76
N PHE A 79 -2.13 -10.72 13.92
CA PHE A 79 -3.57 -10.51 13.85
C PHE A 79 -4.06 -10.73 12.43
N LYS A 80 -5.31 -11.19 12.31
CA LYS A 80 -5.96 -11.38 11.00
C LYS A 80 -6.59 -10.06 10.56
N PHE A 81 -6.29 -9.65 9.34
CA PHE A 81 -6.96 -8.53 8.68
C PHE A 81 -7.11 -8.89 7.19
N ASN A 82 -8.37 -8.99 6.75
CA ASN A 82 -8.76 -9.64 5.49
C ASN A 82 -8.21 -11.08 5.40
N ASP A 83 -7.68 -11.47 4.25
CA ASP A 83 -7.14 -12.82 3.99
C ASP A 83 -5.70 -13.02 4.48
N TYR A 84 -5.16 -12.02 5.18
CA TYR A 84 -3.74 -11.91 5.50
C TYR A 84 -3.50 -11.85 7.00
N GLN A 85 -2.33 -12.35 7.43
CA GLN A 85 -1.84 -12.22 8.80
C GLN A 85 -0.77 -11.12 8.89
N TRP A 86 -0.96 -10.23 9.86
CA TRP A 86 -0.18 -9.01 10.00
C TRP A 86 0.40 -8.88 11.41
N LYS A 87 1.48 -8.12 11.54
CA LYS A 87 2.09 -7.73 12.82
C LYS A 87 2.47 -6.25 12.77
N LEU A 88 2.41 -5.57 13.91
CA LEU A 88 3.10 -4.29 14.06
C LEU A 88 4.50 -4.56 14.62
N ALA A 89 5.49 -3.88 14.06
CA ALA A 89 6.88 -4.00 14.48
C ALA A 89 7.49 -2.63 14.74
N ALA A 90 8.20 -2.49 15.85
CA ALA A 90 8.89 -1.30 16.27
C ALA A 90 10.38 -1.61 16.33
N LYS A 91 11.17 -0.93 15.51
CA LYS A 91 12.60 -1.17 15.39
C LYS A 91 13.35 0.13 15.59
N MET A 92 14.36 0.10 16.46
CA MET A 92 15.29 1.21 16.61
C MET A 92 16.46 1.02 15.65
N GLU A 93 16.71 2.03 14.84
CA GLU A 93 17.78 2.04 13.85
C GLU A 93 18.77 3.17 14.18
N GLU A 94 20.06 2.86 14.16
CA GLU A 94 21.13 3.84 14.33
C GLU A 94 21.64 4.23 12.94
N ALA A 95 21.53 5.51 12.60
CA ALA A 95 22.16 6.05 11.41
C ALA A 95 23.47 6.76 11.79
N ILE A 96 24.52 6.52 11.02
CA ILE A 96 25.76 7.29 11.08
C ILE A 96 25.58 8.45 10.11
N ASN A 97 25.48 9.68 10.64
CA ASN A 97 25.50 10.87 9.78
C ASN A 97 26.93 11.07 9.25
N ASN A 98 27.15 10.72 7.99
CA ASN A 98 28.44 10.93 7.31
C ASN A 98 28.68 12.41 6.93
N ASP A 99 27.69 13.29 7.15
CA ASP A 99 27.77 14.71 6.79
C ASP A 99 28.55 15.56 7.81
N GLN A 100 29.01 14.98 8.93
CA GLN A 100 29.88 15.67 9.89
C GLN A 100 31.33 15.21 9.70
N LYS A 101 32.11 16.06 9.01
CA LYS A 101 33.55 15.89 8.73
C LYS A 101 34.48 16.15 9.92
N ASP A 102 33.96 16.31 11.13
CA ASP A 102 34.79 16.57 12.31
C ASP A 102 34.91 15.29 13.16
N GLU A 103 36.12 14.72 13.16
CA GLU A 103 36.48 13.39 13.68
C GLU A 103 36.24 13.15 15.18
N ILE A 104 35.68 14.11 15.94
CA ILE A 104 35.69 14.03 17.41
C ILE A 104 34.35 13.63 18.04
N GLN A 105 33.20 13.77 17.36
CA GLN A 105 31.94 13.19 17.86
C GLN A 105 30.99 12.77 16.73
N GLN A 106 31.21 11.58 16.17
CA GLN A 106 30.17 10.89 15.38
C GLN A 106 28.97 10.60 16.31
N LYS A 107 28.04 11.54 16.41
CA LYS A 107 26.84 11.35 17.22
C LYS A 107 25.90 10.41 16.48
N LYS A 108 25.89 9.14 16.88
CA LYS A 108 24.93 8.13 16.40
C LYS A 108 23.50 8.65 16.65
N GLN A 109 22.74 8.87 15.59
CA GLN A 109 21.37 9.33 15.71
C GLN A 109 20.45 8.11 15.76
N LYS A 110 19.68 7.99 16.83
CA LYS A 110 18.69 6.91 16.98
C LYS A 110 17.36 7.31 16.35
N THR A 111 16.78 6.42 15.56
CA THR A 111 15.46 6.59 14.95
C THR A 111 14.60 5.39 15.25
N LEU A 112 13.42 5.61 15.85
CA LEU A 112 12.43 4.56 16.05
C LEU A 112 11.55 4.50 14.82
N ARG A 113 11.41 3.34 14.20
CA ARG A 113 10.54 3.10 13.05
C ARG A 113 9.45 2.10 13.41
N ILE A 114 8.21 2.45 13.07
CA ILE A 114 7.04 1.59 13.23
C ILE A 114 6.63 1.07 11.87
N TYR A 115 6.51 -0.25 11.76
CA TYR A 115 6.18 -0.96 10.54
C TYR A 115 4.91 -1.79 10.71
N LEU A 116 4.11 -1.87 9.65
CA LEU A 116 3.09 -2.90 9.48
C LEU A 116 3.69 -4.02 8.63
N LYS A 117 3.87 -5.20 9.21
CA LYS A 117 4.47 -6.36 8.55
C LYS A 117 3.42 -7.41 8.14
N LEU A 118 3.54 -7.93 6.93
CA LEU A 118 2.80 -9.07 6.41
C LEU A 118 3.60 -10.35 6.69
N GLU A 119 3.02 -11.32 7.42
CA GLU A 119 3.74 -12.57 7.75
C GLU A 119 3.57 -13.67 6.72
N LYS A 120 2.34 -13.89 6.21
CA LYS A 120 1.97 -14.87 5.17
C LYS A 120 0.46 -14.80 4.90
N GLN A 121 0.03 -15.32 3.75
CA GLN A 121 -1.37 -15.64 3.51
C GLN A 121 -1.85 -16.69 4.53
N SER A 122 -3.08 -16.51 5.01
CA SER A 122 -3.78 -17.51 5.81
C SER A 122 -3.71 -18.90 5.11
N LYS A 123 -3.39 -19.96 5.86
CA LYS A 123 -3.39 -21.35 5.35
C LYS A 123 -4.75 -21.81 4.81
N ASP A 124 -5.82 -21.07 5.11
CA ASP A 124 -7.18 -21.37 4.64
C ASP A 124 -7.41 -21.01 3.16
N SER A 125 -6.59 -20.12 2.61
CA SER A 125 -6.55 -19.79 1.17
C SER A 125 -5.45 -20.62 0.51
N LYS A 126 -5.79 -21.82 0.04
CA LYS A 126 -4.95 -22.60 -0.87
C LYS A 126 -4.85 -21.88 -2.23
N GLN A 127 -4.03 -20.85 -2.32
CA GLN A 127 -3.40 -20.46 -3.58
C GLN A 127 -1.91 -20.43 -3.35
N LEU A 128 -1.21 -21.06 -4.29
CA LEU A 128 0.22 -21.30 -4.26
C LEU A 128 0.96 -19.99 -4.05
N LEU A 129 1.96 -19.99 -3.16
CA LEU A 129 3.06 -19.05 -3.30
C LEU A 129 3.52 -19.15 -4.76
N PRO A 130 3.57 -18.04 -5.52
CA PRO A 130 4.15 -18.10 -6.85
C PRO A 130 5.57 -18.66 -6.70
N ASP A 131 5.88 -19.73 -7.46
CA ASP A 131 7.26 -20.16 -7.62
C ASP A 131 8.10 -18.94 -7.99
N GLU A 132 9.35 -18.86 -7.52
CA GLU A 132 10.27 -17.76 -7.88
C GLU A 132 10.47 -17.65 -9.41
N ASN A 133 10.05 -18.69 -10.16
CA ASN A 133 10.03 -18.76 -11.62
C ASN A 133 8.62 -18.58 -12.25
N SER A 134 7.62 -18.14 -11.50
CA SER A 134 6.30 -17.90 -12.09
C SER A 134 6.34 -16.65 -12.97
N ASP A 135 5.78 -16.78 -14.18
CA ASP A 135 5.53 -15.64 -15.07
C ASP A 135 4.36 -14.76 -14.59
N GLU A 136 3.72 -15.13 -13.48
CA GLU A 136 2.59 -14.40 -12.93
C GLU A 136 3.04 -13.17 -12.14
N PRO A 137 2.34 -12.04 -12.32
CA PRO A 137 2.67 -10.84 -11.59
C PRO A 137 2.25 -10.92 -10.13
N SER A 138 3.06 -10.31 -9.26
CA SER A 138 2.76 -10.26 -7.83
C SER A 138 1.53 -9.40 -7.55
N LYS A 139 0.70 -9.86 -6.61
CA LYS A 139 -0.53 -9.15 -6.21
C LYS A 139 -0.19 -7.85 -5.47
N ILE A 140 -0.79 -6.74 -5.91
CA ILE A 140 -0.71 -5.42 -5.27
C ILE A 140 -1.90 -5.23 -4.32
N ILE A 141 -1.66 -4.73 -3.12
CA ILE A 141 -2.68 -4.35 -2.14
C ILE A 141 -2.45 -2.90 -1.72
N ALA A 142 -3.45 -2.06 -1.90
CA ALA A 142 -3.49 -0.72 -1.35
C ALA A 142 -4.07 -0.75 0.07
N ILE A 143 -3.33 -0.22 1.04
CA ILE A 143 -3.71 -0.13 2.44
C ILE A 143 -3.82 1.33 2.84
N TYR A 144 -5.00 1.68 3.34
CA TYR A 144 -5.19 2.90 4.10
C TYR A 144 -4.85 2.65 5.54
N PHE A 145 -4.15 3.61 6.15
CA PHE A 145 -4.03 3.63 7.58
C PHE A 145 -4.11 5.03 8.16
N LEU A 146 -4.67 5.07 9.37
CA LEU A 146 -4.64 6.23 10.24
C LEU A 146 -3.86 5.84 11.49
N LEU A 147 -2.84 6.61 11.82
CA LEU A 147 -2.06 6.42 13.03
C LEU A 147 -2.41 7.51 14.04
N LYS A 148 -2.88 7.11 15.23
CA LYS A 148 -3.05 8.01 16.38
C LYS A 148 -2.04 7.66 17.47
N ILE A 149 -1.51 8.68 18.12
CA ILE A 149 -0.49 8.56 19.17
C ILE A 149 -0.99 9.23 20.45
N ASN A 150 -1.13 8.46 21.54
CA ASN A 150 -1.45 8.97 22.88
C ASN A 150 -2.73 9.83 22.99
N ASP A 151 -3.78 9.52 22.22
CA ASP A 151 -5.04 10.28 22.12
C ASP A 151 -4.90 11.77 21.78
N HIS A 152 -3.67 12.25 21.54
CA HIS A 152 -3.42 13.60 21.09
C HIS A 152 -3.65 13.69 19.58
N ASN A 153 -4.30 14.79 19.17
CA ASN A 153 -4.45 15.23 17.79
C ASN A 153 -3.09 15.65 17.18
N SER A 154 -2.04 14.83 17.28
CA SER A 154 -1.00 14.86 16.26
C SER A 154 -1.72 14.63 14.95
N LYS A 155 -1.63 15.59 14.01
CA LYS A 155 -2.40 15.61 12.75
C LYS A 155 -2.41 14.22 12.14
N SER A 156 -3.49 13.48 12.36
CA SER A 156 -3.62 12.11 11.91
C SER A 156 -3.97 12.22 10.44
N THR A 157 -2.96 12.24 9.58
CA THR A 157 -3.18 12.21 8.14
C THR A 157 -3.45 10.77 7.76
N LEU A 158 -4.57 10.55 7.08
CA LEU A 158 -4.83 9.30 6.41
C LEU A 158 -3.73 9.09 5.36
N GLN A 159 -3.06 7.94 5.41
CA GLN A 159 -2.02 7.59 4.46
C GLN A 159 -2.45 6.39 3.63
N VAL A 160 -2.02 6.37 2.37
CA VAL A 160 -2.17 5.23 1.46
C VAL A 160 -0.78 4.68 1.20
N LYS A 161 -0.62 3.36 1.34
CA LYS A 161 0.59 2.66 0.97
C LYS A 161 0.26 1.38 0.23
N HIS A 162 1.13 1.01 -0.70
CA HIS A 162 0.97 -0.18 -1.52
C HIS A 162 1.90 -1.28 -1.02
N ILE A 163 1.39 -2.50 -0.95
CA ILE A 163 2.15 -3.72 -0.67
C ILE A 163 2.11 -4.61 -1.89
N ILE A 164 3.25 -5.20 -2.18
CA ILE A 164 3.37 -6.32 -3.09
C ILE A 164 3.49 -7.56 -2.22
N VAL A 165 2.46 -8.42 -2.27
CA VAL A 165 2.29 -9.55 -1.33
C VAL A 165 3.56 -10.40 -1.22
N ASP A 166 4.26 -10.61 -2.33
CA ASP A 166 5.41 -11.51 -2.39
C ASP A 166 6.77 -10.79 -2.23
N ARG A 167 6.80 -9.44 -2.23
CA ARG A 167 8.06 -8.67 -2.39
C ARG A 167 8.25 -7.51 -1.43
N SER A 168 7.25 -7.14 -0.63
CA SER A 168 7.37 -6.04 0.32
C SER A 168 6.54 -6.33 1.56
N PRO A 169 7.01 -7.24 2.43
CA PRO A 169 6.25 -7.70 3.58
C PRO A 169 6.20 -6.66 4.70
N GLN A 170 6.56 -5.39 4.46
CA GLN A 170 6.47 -4.35 5.48
C GLN A 170 6.23 -2.95 4.91
N ILE A 171 5.29 -2.21 5.49
CA ILE A 171 5.07 -0.78 5.27
C ILE A 171 5.67 -0.01 6.44
N LEU A 172 6.50 1.00 6.15
CA LEU A 172 6.84 2.01 7.16
C LEU A 172 5.63 2.91 7.41
N MET A 173 5.11 2.89 8.64
CA MET A 173 3.95 3.67 9.05
C MET A 173 4.34 5.03 9.59
N CYS A 174 5.36 5.08 10.46
CA CYS A 174 5.90 6.31 10.99
C CYS A 174 7.34 6.12 11.47
N GLN A 175 8.06 7.23 11.60
CA GLN A 175 9.39 7.26 12.19
C GLN A 175 9.48 8.42 13.19
N PHE A 176 10.24 8.21 14.26
CA PHE A 176 10.53 9.22 15.26
C PHE A 176 12.03 9.39 15.38
N HIS A 177 12.48 10.63 15.31
CA HIS A 177 13.89 10.95 15.50
C HIS A 177 14.21 11.18 16.97
N GLU A 178 15.48 11.02 17.34
CA GLU A 178 15.96 11.17 18.72
C GLU A 178 15.48 12.45 19.43
N LYS A 179 15.42 13.58 18.71
CA LYS A 179 14.92 14.86 19.24
C LYS A 179 13.46 14.81 19.68
N GLU A 180 12.66 13.94 19.07
CA GLU A 180 11.24 13.75 19.37
C GLU A 180 11.04 12.79 20.55
N PHE A 181 12.04 11.95 20.88
CA PHE A 181 11.97 11.04 22.02
C PHE A 181 11.81 11.77 23.34
N GLY A 182 12.43 12.95 23.50
CA GLY A 182 12.35 13.72 24.75
C GLY A 182 10.92 14.09 25.15
N TYR A 183 10.01 14.28 24.19
CA TYR A 183 8.60 14.54 24.48
C TYR A 183 7.84 13.32 25.06
N TYR A 184 8.30 12.12 24.70
CA TYR A 184 7.70 10.84 25.07
C TYR A 184 8.52 10.06 26.12
N GLU A 185 9.64 10.62 26.57
CA GLU A 185 10.48 10.03 27.60
C GLU A 185 9.67 9.91 28.90
N ASN A 186 9.66 8.72 29.50
CA ASN A 186 8.83 8.34 30.65
C ASN A 186 7.29 8.32 30.41
N LYS A 187 6.81 8.53 29.19
CA LYS A 187 5.40 8.33 28.83
C LYS A 187 5.20 6.96 28.19
N LYS A 188 4.02 6.38 28.40
CA LYS A 188 3.54 5.28 27.55
C LYS A 188 3.15 5.89 26.20
N LEU A 189 3.63 5.30 25.10
CA LEU A 189 3.17 5.56 23.75
C LEU A 189 2.09 4.54 23.39
N GLU A 190 0.89 5.00 23.13
CA GLU A 190 -0.19 4.21 22.59
C GLU A 190 -0.36 4.53 21.13
N PHE A 191 -0.05 3.55 20.29
CA PHE A 191 -0.28 3.59 18.85
C PHE A 191 -1.63 2.96 18.57
N THR A 192 -2.59 3.75 18.10
CA THR A 192 -3.82 3.19 17.54
C THR A 192 -3.73 3.27 16.03
N VAL A 193 -3.74 2.10 15.39
CA VAL A 193 -3.71 1.95 13.95
C VAL A 193 -5.10 1.56 13.48
N PHE A 194 -5.72 2.40 12.66
CA PHE A 194 -6.92 2.03 11.90
C PHE A 194 -6.47 1.55 10.54
N LEU A 195 -6.91 0.36 10.12
CA LEU A 195 -6.51 -0.25 8.85
C LEU A 195 -7.74 -0.44 7.97
N ASN A 196 -7.59 -0.15 6.68
CA ASN A 196 -8.52 -0.57 5.66
C ASN A 196 -7.78 -0.97 4.38
N THR A 197 -8.33 -1.92 3.62
CA THR A 197 -7.81 -2.27 2.29
C THR A 197 -8.65 -1.58 1.24
N ASP A 198 -8.00 -0.85 0.34
CA ASP A 198 -8.70 -0.31 -0.83
C ASP A 198 -8.82 -1.40 -1.89
N TYR A 199 -9.96 -2.08 -1.88
CA TYR A 199 -10.18 -3.15 -2.85
C TYR A 199 -10.22 -2.62 -4.29
N ILE A 200 -10.86 -1.48 -4.52
CA ILE A 200 -11.01 -0.88 -5.85
C ILE A 200 -9.65 -0.44 -6.38
N TYR A 201 -8.89 0.29 -5.57
CA TYR A 201 -7.57 0.77 -5.97
C TYR A 201 -6.56 -0.36 -6.14
N SER A 202 -6.62 -1.39 -5.28
CA SER A 202 -5.86 -2.62 -5.48
C SER A 202 -6.19 -3.25 -6.83
N LEU A 203 -7.47 -3.43 -7.17
CA LEU A 203 -7.87 -4.01 -8.46
C LEU A 203 -7.35 -3.20 -9.64
N LEU A 204 -7.43 -1.87 -9.57
CA LEU A 204 -6.95 -0.99 -10.62
C LEU A 204 -5.45 -1.14 -10.85
N LEU A 205 -4.65 -1.10 -9.77
CA LEU A 205 -3.20 -1.27 -9.87
C LEU A 205 -2.82 -2.64 -10.43
N ASN A 206 -3.48 -3.72 -9.98
CA ASN A 206 -3.26 -5.06 -10.54
C ASN A 206 -3.67 -5.14 -12.02
N TYR A 207 -4.78 -4.51 -12.40
CA TYR A 207 -5.24 -4.48 -13.78
C TYR A 207 -4.26 -3.73 -14.68
N PHE A 208 -3.78 -2.56 -14.26
CA PHE A 208 -2.76 -1.80 -14.98
C PHE A 208 -1.47 -2.60 -15.09
N GLN A 209 -1.02 -3.21 -14.00
CA GLN A 209 0.19 -4.03 -13.99
C GLN A 209 0.12 -5.19 -15.00
N ARG A 210 -1.04 -5.81 -15.20
CA ARG A 210 -1.23 -6.88 -16.19
C ARG A 210 -1.33 -6.36 -17.64
N ASN A 211 -1.80 -5.13 -17.83
CA ASN A 211 -2.20 -4.60 -19.14
C ASN A 211 -1.42 -3.35 -19.57
N TRP A 212 -0.34 -2.98 -18.89
CA TRP A 212 0.32 -1.68 -19.08
C TRP A 212 0.78 -1.43 -20.52
N LEU A 213 1.12 -2.49 -21.28
CA LEU A 213 1.47 -2.39 -22.71
C LEU A 213 0.39 -1.71 -23.55
N GLN A 214 -0.89 -1.89 -23.20
CA GLN A 214 -2.01 -1.23 -23.88
C GLN A 214 -2.07 0.27 -23.59
N TYR A 215 -1.46 0.70 -22.48
CA TYR A 215 -1.44 2.08 -22.01
C TYR A 215 -0.10 2.77 -22.25
N TYR A 216 0.92 2.03 -22.70
CA TYR A 216 2.29 2.50 -22.93
C TYR A 216 2.38 3.75 -23.82
N HIS A 217 1.57 3.80 -24.88
CA HIS A 217 1.49 4.95 -25.79
C HIS A 217 0.35 5.92 -25.47
N SER A 218 -0.39 5.68 -24.39
CA SER A 218 -1.53 6.52 -24.05
C SER A 218 -1.08 7.74 -23.25
N ALA A 219 -1.68 8.91 -23.54
CA ALA A 219 -1.49 10.11 -22.73
C ALA A 219 -1.93 9.91 -21.25
N LYS A 220 -2.71 8.87 -20.97
CA LYS A 220 -3.13 8.49 -19.62
C LYS A 220 -1.98 7.98 -18.76
N LEU A 221 -0.90 7.46 -19.37
CA LEU A 221 0.30 7.07 -18.64
C LEU A 221 0.92 8.26 -17.90
N GLY A 222 0.96 9.44 -18.54
CA GLY A 222 1.44 10.68 -17.92
C GLY A 222 0.54 11.24 -16.81
N GLN A 223 -0.67 10.70 -16.64
CA GLN A 223 -1.59 11.09 -15.55
C GLN A 223 -1.42 10.21 -14.30
N MET A 224 -0.70 9.10 -14.40
CA MET A 224 -0.41 8.22 -13.27
C MET A 224 0.58 8.93 -12.33
N ASN A 225 0.39 8.81 -11.02
CA ASN A 225 1.36 9.33 -10.06
C ASN A 225 2.61 8.43 -10.01
N LEU A 226 3.70 8.96 -9.46
CA LEU A 226 4.99 8.27 -9.44
C LEU A 226 4.97 7.03 -8.50
N ASP A 227 4.24 7.11 -7.38
CA ASP A 227 4.13 6.02 -6.40
C ASP A 227 3.41 4.79 -6.98
N ASP A 228 2.39 5.01 -7.81
CA ASP A 228 1.63 3.97 -8.53
C ASP A 228 2.50 3.29 -9.58
N LEU A 229 3.24 4.09 -10.36
CA LEU A 229 4.15 3.56 -11.34
C LEU A 229 5.27 2.74 -10.68
N GLU A 230 5.81 3.23 -9.56
CA GLU A 230 6.85 2.52 -8.80
C GLU A 230 6.34 1.17 -8.32
N VAL A 231 5.12 1.09 -7.77
CA VAL A 231 4.57 -0.21 -7.33
C VAL A 231 4.29 -1.15 -8.49
N ILE A 232 3.78 -0.65 -9.62
CA ILE A 232 3.56 -1.46 -10.83
C ILE A 232 4.88 -2.04 -11.34
N ILE A 233 5.94 -1.23 -11.37
CA ILE A 233 7.29 -1.67 -11.76
C ILE A 233 7.78 -2.76 -10.82
N LYS A 234 7.73 -2.52 -9.50
CA LYS A 234 8.21 -3.48 -8.49
C LYS A 234 7.41 -4.79 -8.47
N ALA A 235 6.13 -4.76 -8.84
CA ALA A 235 5.26 -5.93 -8.89
C ALA A 235 5.47 -6.80 -10.15
N THR A 236 6.18 -6.30 -11.15
CA THR A 236 6.42 -7.01 -12.42
C THR A 236 7.31 -8.25 -12.22
N PRO A 237 7.03 -9.41 -12.87
CA PRO A 237 7.84 -10.64 -12.76
C PRO A 237 9.35 -10.40 -12.94
N GLN A 238 10.20 -11.16 -12.22
CA GLN A 238 11.66 -11.00 -12.27
C GLN A 238 12.31 -11.63 -13.51
N ASN A 239 11.52 -12.16 -14.46
CA ASN A 239 12.06 -12.69 -15.70
C ASN A 239 12.57 -11.56 -16.62
N GLU A 240 13.58 -11.86 -17.42
CA GLU A 240 14.31 -10.91 -18.26
C GLU A 240 13.38 -10.13 -19.21
N LYS A 241 12.40 -10.81 -19.80
CA LYS A 241 11.44 -10.21 -20.73
C LYS A 241 10.60 -9.15 -20.03
N ALA A 242 10.01 -9.48 -18.89
CA ALA A 242 9.14 -8.57 -18.14
C ALA A 242 9.93 -7.36 -17.60
N GLN A 243 11.16 -7.58 -17.11
CA GLN A 243 12.04 -6.51 -16.65
C GLN A 243 12.47 -5.57 -17.79
N SER A 244 12.82 -6.11 -18.96
CA SER A 244 13.15 -5.30 -20.14
C SER A 244 11.99 -4.40 -20.56
N GLU A 245 10.77 -4.95 -20.59
CA GLU A 245 9.58 -4.19 -20.95
C GLU A 245 9.24 -3.11 -19.90
N VAL A 246 9.37 -3.42 -18.60
CA VAL A 246 9.07 -2.44 -17.54
C VAL A 246 10.08 -1.28 -17.47
N ILE A 247 11.34 -1.52 -17.86
CA ILE A 247 12.33 -0.45 -18.01
C ILE A 247 11.92 0.52 -19.13
N LYS A 248 11.40 -0.01 -20.26
CA LYS A 248 10.87 0.85 -21.33
C LYS A 248 9.71 1.70 -20.84
N LEU A 249 8.80 1.12 -20.05
CA LEU A 249 7.69 1.86 -19.42
C LEU A 249 8.21 3.03 -18.57
N ALA A 250 9.21 2.80 -17.72
CA ALA A 250 9.81 3.84 -16.88
C ALA A 250 10.48 4.96 -17.72
N LEU A 251 11.17 4.59 -18.80
CA LEU A 251 11.80 5.54 -19.71
C LEU A 251 10.79 6.39 -20.48
N GLU A 252 9.66 5.82 -20.91
CA GLU A 252 8.58 6.59 -21.52
C GLU A 252 7.91 7.52 -20.53
N TYR A 253 7.65 7.06 -19.30
CA TYR A 253 7.04 7.91 -18.27
C TYR A 253 7.86 9.16 -17.98
N ARG A 254 9.20 9.05 -18.02
CA ARG A 254 10.11 10.20 -17.87
C ARG A 254 9.82 11.33 -18.85
N LYS A 255 9.33 11.04 -20.06
CA LYS A 255 8.98 12.07 -21.06
C LYS A 255 7.83 12.98 -20.62
N TYR A 256 7.01 12.53 -19.67
CA TYR A 256 5.89 13.30 -19.11
C TYR A 256 6.26 14.08 -17.83
N LEU A 257 7.46 13.84 -17.28
CA LEU A 257 7.99 14.57 -16.12
C LEU A 257 8.84 15.78 -16.50
N ALA A 258 9.23 15.89 -17.78
CA ALA A 258 10.04 16.98 -18.34
C ALA A 258 9.15 18.09 -18.89
#